data_AF-A0A521BM96-F1
#
_entry.id   AF-A0A521BM96-F1
#
_cell.length_a   1.000
_cell.length_b   1.000
_cell.length_c   1.000
_cell.angle_alpha   90.00
_cell.angle_beta   90.00
_cell.angle_gamma   90.00
#
_symmetry.space_group_name_H-M   'P 1'
#
loop_
_entity.id
_entity.type
_entity.pdbx_description
1 polymer ?
#
loop_
_entity_poly.entity_id
_entity_poly.type
_entity_poly.pdbx_seq_one_letter_code
_entity_poly.pdbx_strand_id
1 'polypeptide(L)'
;MIHVIKILMKAILALFALAVIAGSCTPAADYKSERDEVMKFHDVVMEDHGKLVDNQMKLDTLIKSLSSVKTKYPAIDTLKEKKAMKDVLQRLNTAEELMNDWMHKFEPDVTGKSDADAVAYFKAERIKIGRIDSIYKAEIRLSGDYLSKFRK
;
A
#
# COMPACT_ATOMS: atom_id res chain seq x y z
N MET A 1 25.64 49.17 -47.74
CA MET A 1 26.21 48.18 -46.78
C MET A 1 25.54 48.21 -45.41
N ILE A 2 25.47 49.35 -44.70
CA ILE A 2 24.93 49.46 -43.33
C ILE A 2 23.44 49.03 -43.21
N HIS A 3 22.62 49.29 -44.22
CA HIS A 3 21.20 48.90 -44.22
C HIS A 3 20.97 47.39 -44.32
N VAL A 4 21.83 46.66 -45.05
CA VAL A 4 21.72 45.20 -45.22
C VAL A 4 22.09 44.46 -43.92
N ILE A 5 23.10 44.98 -43.21
CA ILE A 5 23.55 44.44 -41.90
C ILE A 5 22.45 44.58 -40.84
N LYS A 6 21.73 45.71 -40.81
CA LYS A 6 20.60 45.94 -39.88
C LYS A 6 19.41 45.01 -40.16
N ILE A 7 19.16 44.67 -41.42
CA ILE A 7 18.08 43.74 -41.81
C ILE A 7 18.45 42.30 -41.43
N LEU A 8 19.70 41.87 -41.68
CA LEU A 8 20.18 40.55 -41.25
C LEU A 8 20.14 40.39 -39.72
N MET A 9 20.54 41.42 -38.96
CA MET A 9 20.60 41.35 -37.50
C MET A 9 19.20 41.28 -36.85
N LYS A 10 18.19 41.94 -37.46
CA LYS A 10 16.78 41.81 -37.05
C LYS A 10 16.19 40.43 -37.37
N ALA A 11 16.56 39.86 -38.52
CA ALA A 11 16.13 38.51 -38.91
C ALA A 11 16.74 37.43 -37.98
N ILE A 12 18.00 37.59 -37.58
CA ILE A 12 18.68 36.67 -36.64
C ILE A 12 18.05 36.76 -35.24
N LEU A 13 17.73 37.96 -34.74
CA LEU A 13 17.04 38.15 -33.46
C LEU A 13 15.61 37.58 -33.46
N ALA A 14 14.89 37.68 -34.57
CA ALA A 14 13.56 37.07 -34.71
C ALA A 14 13.60 35.53 -34.77
N LEU A 15 14.64 34.96 -35.39
CA LEU A 15 14.86 33.50 -35.44
C LEU A 15 15.27 32.92 -34.07
N PHE A 16 16.01 33.68 -33.25
CA PHE A 16 16.38 33.24 -31.90
C PHE A 16 15.19 33.28 -30.92
N ALA A 17 14.25 34.23 -31.10
CA ALA A 17 13.04 34.32 -30.26
C ALA A 17 12.05 33.18 -30.52
N LEU A 18 12.02 32.60 -31.73
CA LEU A 18 11.10 31.51 -32.09
C LEU A 18 11.62 30.13 -31.66
N ALA A 19 12.93 29.96 -31.48
CA ALA A 19 13.53 28.69 -31.06
C ALA A 19 13.37 28.38 -29.55
N VAL A 20 13.08 29.39 -28.72
CA VAL A 20 12.94 29.22 -27.25
C VAL A 20 11.56 28.65 -26.86
N ILE A 21 10.56 28.71 -27.74
CA ILE A 21 9.18 28.26 -27.44
C ILE A 21 9.01 26.74 -27.67
N ALA A 22 9.92 26.09 -28.40
CA ALA A 22 9.81 24.67 -28.74
C ALA A 22 10.33 23.70 -27.65
N GLY A 23 10.82 24.20 -26.51
CA GLY A 23 11.49 23.39 -25.48
C GLY A 23 10.65 23.01 -24.25
N SER A 24 9.39 23.44 -24.12
CA SER A 24 8.65 23.29 -22.84
C SER A 24 7.51 22.26 -22.83
N CYS A 25 7.40 21.39 -23.83
CA CYS A 25 6.40 20.32 -23.84
C CYS A 25 7.02 19.01 -23.34
N THR A 26 7.46 18.98 -22.08
CA THR A 26 7.57 17.72 -21.35
C THR A 26 6.15 17.29 -20.97
N PRO A 27 5.72 16.04 -21.21
CA PRO A 27 4.45 15.54 -20.70
C PRO A 27 4.40 15.83 -19.19
N ALA A 28 3.38 16.55 -18.74
CA ALA A 28 3.16 16.76 -17.32
C ALA A 28 3.13 15.38 -16.63
N ALA A 29 3.85 15.25 -15.52
CA ALA A 29 3.95 13.99 -14.81
C ALA A 29 2.55 13.55 -14.35
N ASP A 30 2.02 12.48 -14.93
CA ASP A 30 0.64 12.04 -14.66
C ASP A 30 0.56 11.33 -13.31
N TYR A 31 0.22 12.09 -12.26
CA TYR A 31 0.02 11.55 -10.92
C TYR A 31 -1.08 10.48 -10.86
N LYS A 32 -2.01 10.45 -11.83
CA LYS A 32 -3.13 9.50 -11.83
C LYS A 32 -2.63 8.07 -11.98
N SER A 33 -1.61 7.84 -12.80
CA SER A 33 -0.99 6.51 -12.91
C SER A 33 -0.40 6.04 -11.58
N GLU A 34 0.24 6.93 -10.81
CA GLU A 34 0.77 6.57 -9.49
C GLU A 34 -0.35 6.32 -8.47
N ARG A 35 -1.41 7.13 -8.52
CA ARG A 35 -2.62 6.92 -7.70
C ARG A 35 -3.29 5.59 -8.01
N ASP A 36 -3.44 5.23 -9.28
CA ASP A 36 -4.06 3.97 -9.69
C ASP A 36 -3.24 2.76 -9.20
N GLU A 37 -1.91 2.85 -9.24
CA GLU A 37 -1.04 1.82 -8.65
C GLU A 37 -1.24 1.69 -7.13
N VAL A 38 -1.37 2.81 -6.40
CA VAL A 38 -1.70 2.78 -4.96
C VAL A 38 -3.03 2.05 -4.73
N MET A 39 -4.05 2.36 -5.53
CA MET A 39 -5.38 1.76 -5.37
C MET A 39 -5.39 0.26 -5.70
N LYS A 40 -4.59 -0.21 -6.66
CA LYS A 40 -4.43 -1.66 -6.91
C LYS A 40 -3.89 -2.39 -5.68
N PHE A 41 -2.89 -1.82 -5.00
CA PHE A 41 -2.39 -2.41 -3.76
C PHE A 41 -3.43 -2.37 -2.64
N HIS A 42 -4.18 -1.27 -2.50
CA HIS A 42 -5.31 -1.20 -1.57
C HIS A 42 -6.29 -2.35 -1.81
N ASP A 43 -6.73 -2.56 -3.06
CA ASP A 43 -7.74 -3.58 -3.39
C ASP A 43 -7.23 -4.99 -3.06
N VAL A 44 -5.95 -5.27 -3.36
CA VAL A 44 -5.31 -6.54 -2.99
C VAL A 44 -5.26 -6.72 -1.47
N VAL A 45 -4.84 -5.70 -0.72
CA VAL A 45 -4.81 -5.75 0.75
C VAL A 45 -6.21 -5.96 1.33
N MET A 46 -7.23 -5.35 0.73
CA MET A 46 -8.63 -5.51 1.18
C MET A 46 -9.20 -6.90 0.87
N GLU A 47 -8.80 -7.53 -0.23
CA GLU A 47 -9.11 -8.95 -0.47
C GLU A 47 -8.46 -9.84 0.59
N ASP A 48 -7.18 -9.61 0.87
CA ASP A 48 -6.42 -10.37 1.86
C ASP A 48 -6.90 -10.09 3.30
N HIS A 49 -7.48 -8.91 3.55
CA HIS A 49 -8.10 -8.58 4.83
C HIS A 49 -9.20 -9.56 5.22
N GLY A 50 -10.02 -10.04 4.27
CA GLY A 50 -11.00 -11.08 4.55
C GLY A 50 -10.36 -12.37 5.09
N LYS A 51 -9.22 -12.79 4.51
CA LYS A 51 -8.48 -13.98 4.97
C LYS A 51 -7.85 -13.76 6.35
N LEU A 52 -7.37 -12.55 6.62
CA LEU A 52 -6.82 -12.16 7.92
C LEU A 52 -7.90 -12.23 9.00
N VAL A 53 -9.07 -11.64 8.75
CA VAL A 53 -10.23 -11.65 9.66
C VAL A 53 -10.72 -13.07 9.92
N ASP A 54 -10.81 -13.90 8.89
CA ASP A 54 -11.14 -15.32 9.05
C ASP A 54 -10.20 -16.05 10.02
N ASN A 55 -8.90 -15.76 9.96
CA ASN A 55 -7.93 -16.37 10.86
C ASN A 55 -8.04 -15.82 12.28
N GLN A 56 -8.29 -14.51 12.46
CA GLN A 56 -8.60 -13.92 13.77
C GLN A 56 -9.80 -14.63 14.40
N MET A 57 -10.91 -14.75 13.66
CA MET A 57 -12.14 -15.39 14.14
C MET A 57 -11.92 -16.87 14.55
N LYS A 58 -11.14 -17.62 13.78
CA LYS A 58 -10.78 -19.01 14.12
C LYS A 58 -9.98 -19.09 15.41
N LEU A 59 -8.97 -18.23 15.59
CA LEU A 59 -8.17 -18.17 16.82
C LEU A 59 -9.04 -17.80 18.02
N ASP A 60 -9.89 -16.80 17.86
CA ASP A 60 -10.81 -16.34 18.90
C ASP A 60 -11.77 -17.44 19.35
N THR A 61 -12.29 -18.20 18.38
CA THR A 61 -13.14 -19.38 18.63
C THR A 61 -12.39 -20.46 19.39
N LEU A 62 -11.15 -20.79 18.99
CA LEU A 62 -10.32 -21.80 19.66
C LEU A 62 -10.00 -21.39 21.11
N ILE A 63 -9.68 -20.11 21.34
CA ILE A 63 -9.40 -19.57 22.68
C ILE A 63 -10.64 -19.67 23.58
N LYS A 64 -11.83 -19.37 23.05
CA LYS A 64 -13.11 -19.46 23.79
C LYS A 64 -13.55 -20.91 24.04
N SER A 65 -13.10 -21.86 23.23
CA SER A 65 -13.52 -23.28 23.28
C SER A 65 -12.41 -24.24 23.75
N LEU A 66 -11.42 -23.78 24.52
CA LEU A 66 -10.25 -24.59 24.93
C LEU A 66 -10.58 -25.93 25.59
N SER A 67 -11.69 -26.05 26.33
CA SER A 67 -12.15 -27.33 26.88
C SER A 67 -12.46 -28.34 25.77
N SER A 68 -13.18 -27.90 24.73
CA SER A 68 -13.48 -28.72 23.55
C SER A 68 -12.21 -29.05 22.77
N VAL A 69 -11.27 -28.10 22.67
CA VAL A 69 -9.96 -28.34 22.05
C VAL A 69 -9.18 -29.39 22.82
N LYS A 70 -9.18 -29.39 24.15
CA LYS A 70 -8.52 -30.43 24.97
C LYS A 70 -9.16 -31.80 24.79
N THR A 71 -10.48 -31.88 24.71
CA THR A 71 -11.19 -33.14 24.43
C THR A 71 -10.79 -33.70 23.07
N LYS A 72 -10.73 -32.86 22.04
CA LYS A 72 -10.36 -33.26 20.67
C LYS A 72 -8.87 -33.61 20.53
N TYR A 73 -8.01 -32.91 21.28
CA TYR A 73 -6.57 -33.09 21.27
C TYR A 73 -6.02 -33.32 22.70
N PRO A 74 -6.18 -34.53 23.28
CA PRO A 74 -5.86 -34.78 24.68
C PRO A 74 -4.39 -34.54 25.06
N ALA A 75 -3.47 -34.61 24.09
CA ALA A 75 -2.04 -34.41 24.33
C ALA A 75 -1.61 -32.94 24.42
N ILE A 76 -2.46 -31.96 24.10
CA ILE A 76 -2.05 -30.56 24.10
C ILE A 76 -1.94 -29.99 25.52
N ASP A 77 -0.98 -29.09 25.70
CA ASP A 77 -0.95 -28.18 26.84
C ASP A 77 -1.83 -26.95 26.51
N THR A 78 -3.02 -26.89 27.12
CA THR A 78 -3.99 -25.83 26.84
C THR A 78 -3.53 -24.45 27.31
N LEU A 79 -2.68 -24.36 28.34
CA LEU A 79 -2.16 -23.07 28.80
C LEU A 79 -1.15 -22.53 27.80
N LYS A 80 -0.23 -23.39 27.35
CA LYS A 80 0.76 -23.04 26.32
C LYS A 80 0.08 -22.67 25.00
N GLU A 81 -0.88 -23.47 24.55
CA GLU A 81 -1.59 -23.21 23.29
C GLU A 81 -2.47 -21.96 23.38
N LYS A 82 -3.12 -21.68 24.52
CA LYS A 82 -3.87 -20.42 24.72
C LYS A 82 -2.97 -19.21 24.58
N LYS A 83 -1.77 -19.25 25.17
CA LYS A 83 -0.80 -18.15 25.06
C LYS A 83 -0.39 -17.96 23.59
N ALA A 84 0.00 -19.04 22.93
CA ALA A 84 0.43 -18.98 21.53
C ALA A 84 -0.69 -18.47 20.60
N MET A 85 -1.94 -18.90 20.80
CA MET A 85 -3.10 -18.37 20.04
C MET A 85 -3.27 -16.87 20.24
N LYS A 86 -3.16 -16.38 21.48
CA LYS A 86 -3.24 -14.94 21.78
C LYS A 86 -2.11 -14.15 21.14
N ASP A 87 -0.90 -14.68 21.15
CA ASP A 87 0.26 -14.04 20.52
C ASP A 87 0.06 -13.94 18.99
N VAL A 88 -0.47 -15.00 18.35
CA VAL A 88 -0.80 -14.97 16.91
C VAL A 88 -1.93 -13.98 16.63
N LEU A 89 -2.99 -13.99 17.44
CA LEU A 89 -4.13 -13.08 17.30
C LEU A 89 -3.69 -11.61 17.41
N GLN A 90 -2.82 -11.29 18.37
CA GLN A 90 -2.29 -9.93 18.53
C GLN A 90 -1.52 -9.47 17.28
N ARG A 91 -0.74 -10.36 16.65
CA ARG A 91 0.00 -10.03 15.43
C ARG A 91 -0.95 -9.73 14.25
N LEU A 92 -2.05 -10.48 14.14
CA LEU A 92 -3.08 -10.22 13.13
C LEU A 92 -3.77 -8.88 13.38
N ASN A 93 -4.14 -8.57 14.63
CA ASN A 93 -4.73 -7.28 14.99
C ASN A 93 -3.79 -6.12 14.67
N THR A 94 -2.49 -6.25 14.97
CA THR A 94 -1.51 -5.22 14.62
C THR A 94 -1.36 -5.06 13.11
N ALA A 95 -1.43 -6.13 12.32
CA ALA A 95 -1.44 -6.01 10.86
C ALA A 95 -2.69 -5.28 10.35
N GLU A 96 -3.87 -5.61 10.87
CA GLU A 96 -5.12 -4.92 10.57
C GLU A 96 -5.06 -3.42 10.92
N GLU A 97 -4.51 -3.07 12.08
CA GLU A 97 -4.30 -1.69 12.50
C GLU A 97 -3.44 -0.90 11.52
N LEU A 98 -2.42 -1.51 10.89
CA LEU A 98 -1.58 -0.82 9.89
C LEU A 98 -2.39 -0.37 8.67
N MET A 99 -3.31 -1.21 8.20
CA MET A 99 -4.17 -0.86 7.06
C MET A 99 -5.19 0.20 7.46
N ASN A 100 -5.82 0.05 8.62
CA ASN A 100 -6.76 1.04 9.15
C ASN A 100 -6.08 2.40 9.33
N ASP A 101 -4.89 2.43 9.91
CA ASP A 101 -4.09 3.63 10.08
C ASP A 101 -3.73 4.28 8.74
N TRP A 102 -3.36 3.47 7.74
CA TRP A 102 -3.05 3.96 6.42
C TRP A 102 -4.29 4.57 5.76
N MET A 103 -5.43 3.88 5.79
CA MET A 103 -6.69 4.39 5.22
C MET A 103 -7.14 5.70 5.85
N HIS A 104 -6.99 5.85 7.18
CA HIS A 104 -7.33 7.10 7.87
C HIS A 104 -6.40 8.28 7.51
N LYS A 105 -5.16 8.00 7.10
CA LYS A 105 -4.14 9.01 6.79
C LYS A 105 -3.96 9.24 5.29
N PHE A 106 -4.60 8.43 4.45
CA PHE A 106 -4.50 8.51 3.01
C PHE A 106 -5.35 9.67 2.48
N GLU A 107 -4.74 10.53 1.67
CA GLU A 107 -5.34 11.73 1.10
C GLU A 107 -5.48 11.54 -0.42
N PRO A 108 -6.62 11.03 -0.90
CA PRO A 108 -6.83 10.77 -2.32
C PRO A 108 -7.06 12.05 -3.13
N ASP A 109 -7.43 13.15 -2.46
CA ASP A 109 -7.64 14.46 -3.06
C ASP A 109 -6.35 15.29 -2.97
N VAL A 110 -5.77 15.55 -4.15
CA VAL A 110 -4.56 16.37 -4.30
C VAL A 110 -4.87 17.74 -4.92
N THR A 111 -6.14 18.18 -4.87
CA THR A 111 -6.55 19.49 -5.35
C THR A 111 -5.69 20.59 -4.71
N GLY A 112 -5.15 21.47 -5.55
CA GLY A 112 -4.26 22.55 -5.13
C GLY A 112 -2.79 22.16 -4.98
N LYS A 113 -2.40 20.89 -5.18
CA LYS A 113 -0.99 20.47 -5.28
C LYS A 113 -0.49 20.58 -6.72
N SER A 114 0.83 20.74 -6.88
CA SER A 114 1.46 20.58 -8.19
C SER A 114 1.47 19.10 -8.59
N ASP A 115 1.50 18.80 -9.89
CA ASP A 115 1.62 17.42 -10.39
C ASP A 115 2.87 16.72 -9.86
N ALA A 116 3.99 17.45 -9.71
CA ALA A 116 5.23 16.91 -9.16
C ALA A 116 5.06 16.50 -7.68
N ASP A 117 4.39 17.33 -6.87
CA ASP A 117 4.11 17.01 -5.47
C ASP A 117 3.12 15.85 -5.35
N ALA A 118 2.10 15.80 -6.21
CA ALA A 118 1.14 14.71 -6.26
C ALA A 118 1.80 13.37 -6.63
N VAL A 119 2.67 13.36 -7.65
CA VAL A 119 3.47 12.18 -8.01
C VAL A 119 4.36 11.73 -6.86
N ALA A 120 5.07 12.65 -6.20
CA ALA A 120 5.91 12.32 -5.06
C ALA A 120 5.11 11.72 -3.90
N TYR A 121 3.94 12.28 -3.61
CA TYR A 121 3.02 11.78 -2.60
C TYR A 121 2.56 10.35 -2.91
N PHE A 122 1.98 10.09 -4.09
CA PHE A 122 1.46 8.77 -4.43
C PHE A 122 2.57 7.71 -4.54
N LYS A 123 3.79 8.07 -4.98
CA LYS A 123 4.95 7.16 -4.91
C LYS A 123 5.29 6.76 -3.48
N ALA A 124 5.25 7.70 -2.54
CA ALA A 124 5.48 7.42 -1.13
C ALA A 124 4.37 6.53 -0.54
N GLU A 125 3.11 6.82 -0.87
CA GLU A 125 1.97 5.99 -0.45
C GLU A 125 2.05 4.57 -1.03
N ARG A 126 2.48 4.41 -2.28
CA ARG A 126 2.67 3.09 -2.92
C ARG A 126 3.66 2.23 -2.15
N ILE A 127 4.76 2.82 -1.68
CA ILE A 127 5.75 2.12 -0.85
C ILE A 127 5.13 1.66 0.48
N LYS A 128 4.33 2.53 1.12
CA LYS A 128 3.66 2.21 2.39
C LYS A 128 2.67 1.06 2.22
N ILE A 129 1.76 1.15 1.25
CA ILE A 129 0.75 0.10 1.04
C ILE A 129 1.38 -1.21 0.55
N GLY A 130 2.45 -1.16 -0.25
CA GLY A 130 3.20 -2.37 -0.64
C GLY A 130 3.88 -3.07 0.55
N ARG A 131 4.31 -2.32 1.57
CA ARG A 131 4.78 -2.91 2.84
C ARG A 131 3.64 -3.55 3.62
N ILE A 132 2.47 -2.93 3.67
CA ILE A 132 1.28 -3.47 4.34
C ILE A 132 0.87 -4.79 3.66
N ASP A 133 0.82 -4.84 2.33
CA ASP A 133 0.58 -6.07 1.54
C ASP A 133 1.52 -7.22 1.93
N SER A 134 2.82 -6.93 2.01
CA SER A 134 3.82 -7.92 2.39
C SER A 134 3.59 -8.45 3.82
N ILE A 135 3.22 -7.58 4.76
CA ILE A 135 2.91 -7.95 6.14
C ILE A 135 1.64 -8.80 6.20
N TYR A 136 0.57 -8.40 5.52
CA TYR A 136 -0.68 -9.16 5.45
C TYR A 136 -0.44 -10.59 4.97
N LYS A 137 0.23 -10.76 3.82
CA LYS A 137 0.54 -12.07 3.27
C LYS A 137 1.38 -12.93 4.21
N ALA A 138 2.37 -12.34 4.88
CA ALA A 138 3.17 -13.04 5.87
C ALA A 138 2.33 -13.50 7.07
N GLU A 139 1.49 -12.63 7.62
CA GLU A 139 0.66 -12.93 8.78
C GLU A 139 -0.46 -13.94 8.47
N ILE A 140 -1.10 -13.83 7.30
CA ILE A 140 -2.08 -14.81 6.83
C ILE A 140 -1.45 -16.20 6.70
N ARG A 141 -0.25 -16.29 6.13
CA ARG A 141 0.47 -17.56 6.01
C ARG A 141 0.83 -18.11 7.39
N LEU A 142 1.46 -17.32 8.26
CA LEU A 142 1.91 -17.77 9.58
C LEU A 142 0.75 -18.20 10.49
N SER A 143 -0.36 -17.45 10.46
CA SER A 143 -1.57 -17.81 11.20
C SER A 143 -2.27 -19.03 10.60
N GLY A 144 -2.31 -19.15 9.27
CA GLY A 144 -2.82 -20.33 8.57
C GLY A 144 -2.04 -21.60 8.91
N ASP A 145 -0.70 -21.51 8.91
CA ASP A 145 0.22 -22.58 9.28
C ASP A 145 0.01 -22.97 10.75
N TYR A 146 -0.15 -22.01 11.66
CA TYR A 146 -0.46 -22.27 13.06
C TYR A 146 -1.82 -22.98 13.23
N LEU A 147 -2.86 -22.48 12.57
CA LEU A 147 -4.22 -23.04 12.63
C LEU A 147 -4.30 -24.46 12.06
N SER A 148 -3.37 -24.85 11.18
CA SER A 148 -3.32 -26.20 10.61
C SER A 148 -3.21 -27.31 11.67
N LYS A 149 -2.63 -27.01 12.84
CA LYS A 149 -2.56 -27.92 14.00
C LYS A 149 -3.93 -28.40 14.47
N PHE A 150 -4.99 -27.63 14.21
CA PHE A 150 -6.34 -27.86 14.73
C PHE A 150 -7.36 -28.26 13.66
N ARG A 151 -6.91 -28.64 12.44
CA ARG A 151 -7.78 -28.97 11.29
C ARG A 151 -8.23 -30.44 11.19
N LYS A 152 -7.88 -31.31 12.15
CA LYS A 152 -8.26 -32.73 12.15
C LYS A 152 -9.37 -32.98 13.13
#